data_AF-A0A916S5Y9-F1
#
_entry.id   AF-A0A916S5Y9-F1
#
_cell.length_a   1.000
_cell.length_b   1.000
_cell.length_c   1.000
_cell.angle_alpha   90.00
_cell.angle_beta   90.00
_cell.angle_gamma   90.00
#
_symmetry.space_group_name_H-M   'P 1'
#
loop_
_entity.id
_entity.type
_entity.pdbx_description
1 polymer ?
#
loop_
_entity_poly.entity_id
_entity_poly.type
_entity_poly.pdbx_seq_one_letter_code
_entity_poly.pdbx_strand_id
1 'polypeptide(L)'
;MKRKMMFAKAARLLAYFGALALCASIPSMAQDKAPSDGVLPAGPVAGDMDLSPFYRWAMPLPGEPGTLLREETLASQPGMGVAGETLRILYVSSDARWHSGNIPVSGMRL
;
A
#
# COMPACT_ATOMS: atom_id res chain seq x y z
N MET A 1 -48.90 52.79 0.48
CA MET A 1 -47.55 52.97 -0.08
C MET A 1 -46.62 51.90 0.48
N LYS A 2 -46.42 50.78 -0.23
CA LYS A 2 -45.47 49.71 0.15
C LYS A 2 -44.65 49.32 -1.08
N ARG A 3 -43.67 50.16 -1.44
CA ARG A 3 -42.62 49.86 -2.42
C ARG A 3 -41.33 49.66 -1.64
N LYS A 4 -40.81 48.44 -1.68
CA LYS A 4 -39.42 48.00 -1.42
C LYS A 4 -39.51 46.53 -0.96
N MET A 5 -38.56 45.72 -1.41
CA MET A 5 -38.43 44.27 -1.16
C MET A 5 -39.05 43.33 -2.20
N MET A 6 -38.76 43.54 -3.48
CA MET A 6 -38.90 42.50 -4.53
C MET A 6 -37.64 42.38 -5.40
N PHE A 7 -36.43 42.38 -4.82
CA PHE A 7 -35.20 42.14 -5.62
C PHE A 7 -34.06 41.44 -4.85
N ALA A 8 -34.36 40.49 -3.96
CA ALA A 8 -33.31 39.77 -3.22
C ALA A 8 -33.57 38.26 -3.02
N LYS A 9 -34.46 37.65 -3.81
CA LYS A 9 -34.75 36.20 -3.70
C LYS A 9 -34.68 35.42 -5.02
N ALA A 10 -34.15 36.02 -6.09
CA ALA A 10 -34.11 35.39 -7.41
C ALA A 10 -32.78 34.69 -7.76
N ALA A 11 -31.86 34.52 -6.80
CA ALA A 11 -30.51 33.99 -7.08
C ALA A 11 -30.10 32.79 -6.21
N ARG A 12 -31.06 32.07 -5.62
CA ARG A 12 -30.77 30.90 -4.77
C ARG A 12 -31.61 29.67 -5.11
N LEU A 13 -32.11 29.59 -6.34
CA LEU A 13 -32.95 28.48 -6.78
C LEU A 13 -32.50 27.94 -8.15
N LEU A 14 -31.19 27.76 -8.34
CA LEU A 14 -30.66 27.09 -9.53
C LEU A 14 -29.31 26.39 -9.24
N ALA A 15 -29.23 25.66 -8.14
CA ALA A 15 -28.02 24.90 -7.79
C ALA A 15 -28.34 23.57 -7.08
N TYR A 16 -29.50 22.98 -7.35
CA TYR A 16 -29.95 21.73 -6.70
C TYR A 16 -30.56 20.73 -7.69
N PHE A 17 -30.06 20.70 -8.92
CA PHE A 17 -30.40 19.64 -9.87
C PHE A 17 -29.13 19.14 -10.57
N GLY A 18 -28.78 17.88 -10.31
CA GLY A 18 -27.96 17.09 -11.23
C GLY A 18 -26.50 16.88 -10.88
N ALA A 19 -26.16 16.57 -9.63
CA ALA A 19 -24.90 15.89 -9.32
C ALA A 19 -25.20 14.56 -8.61
N LEU A 20 -26.03 13.74 -9.26
CA LEU A 20 -26.33 12.37 -8.86
C LEU A 20 -25.90 11.46 -10.02
N ALA A 21 -24.66 10.96 -9.97
CA ALA A 21 -24.17 9.72 -10.59
C ALA A 21 -22.67 9.80 -10.90
N LEU A 22 -21.82 9.78 -9.87
CA LEU A 22 -20.40 9.42 -10.07
C LEU A 22 -19.77 8.83 -8.80
N CYS A 23 -20.33 7.73 -8.29
CA CYS A 23 -19.72 6.89 -7.26
C CYS A 23 -20.31 5.48 -7.36
N ALA A 24 -19.98 4.76 -8.42
CA ALA A 24 -20.36 3.34 -8.55
C ALA A 24 -19.27 2.56 -9.28
N SER A 25 -18.04 2.64 -8.77
CA SER A 25 -16.95 1.74 -9.15
C SER A 25 -15.87 1.76 -8.07
N ILE A 26 -16.24 1.35 -6.86
CA ILE A 26 -15.25 0.82 -5.93
C ILE A 26 -15.09 -0.66 -6.36
N PRO A 27 -13.99 -1.06 -7.02
CA PRO A 27 -13.74 -2.47 -7.18
C PRO A 27 -13.63 -3.08 -5.78
N SER A 28 -14.53 -4.01 -5.49
CA SER A 28 -14.53 -4.80 -4.27
C SER A 28 -13.16 -5.48 -4.15
N MET A 29 -12.31 -5.00 -3.24
CA MET A 29 -11.14 -5.76 -2.82
C MET A 29 -11.69 -6.97 -2.06
N ALA A 30 -11.74 -8.12 -2.71
CA ALA A 30 -12.04 -9.38 -2.08
C ALA A 30 -10.97 -9.64 -1.01
N GLN A 31 -11.32 -9.39 0.24
CA GLN A 31 -10.51 -9.77 1.38
C GLN A 31 -10.70 -11.27 1.56
N ASP A 32 -9.83 -12.07 0.94
CA ASP A 32 -9.79 -13.52 1.13
C ASP A 32 -9.49 -13.79 2.61
N LYS A 33 -10.56 -14.01 3.36
CA LYS A 33 -10.49 -14.50 4.72
C LYS A 33 -9.95 -15.94 4.62
N ALA A 34 -8.67 -16.12 4.92
CA ALA A 34 -8.06 -17.44 4.94
C ALA A 34 -8.90 -18.39 5.81
N PRO A 35 -9.33 -19.56 5.30
CA PRO A 35 -10.04 -20.53 6.11
C PRO A 35 -9.06 -21.14 7.13
N SER A 36 -9.31 -20.93 8.41
CA SER A 36 -8.46 -21.43 9.50
C SER A 36 -8.92 -22.82 9.96
N ASP A 37 -9.06 -23.76 9.04
CA ASP A 37 -9.51 -25.13 9.35
C ASP A 37 -8.35 -26.01 9.87
N GLY A 38 -7.19 -25.41 10.17
CA GLY A 38 -5.99 -26.11 10.65
C GLY A 38 -5.28 -26.95 9.58
N VAL A 39 -5.80 -26.97 8.36
CA VAL A 39 -5.17 -27.65 7.21
C VAL A 39 -4.29 -26.66 6.47
N LEU A 40 -3.00 -26.97 6.38
CA LEU A 40 -2.08 -26.16 5.58
C LEU A 40 -2.45 -26.27 4.09
N PRO A 41 -2.41 -25.15 3.34
CA PRO A 41 -2.58 -25.20 1.90
C PRO A 41 -1.51 -26.13 1.30
N ALA A 42 -1.93 -27.01 0.40
CA ALA A 42 -1.08 -27.96 -0.31
C ALA A 42 -1.42 -27.97 -1.80
N GLY A 43 -0.45 -28.37 -2.63
CA GLY A 43 -0.59 -28.37 -4.10
C GLY A 43 0.12 -27.19 -4.77
N PRO A 44 -0.02 -27.01 -6.10
CA PRO A 44 0.80 -26.07 -6.89
C PRO A 44 0.63 -24.59 -6.52
N VAL A 45 -0.44 -24.25 -5.80
CA VAL A 45 -0.72 -22.90 -5.29
C VAL A 45 -0.13 -22.66 -3.90
N ALA A 46 0.42 -23.70 -3.27
CA ALA A 46 1.08 -23.64 -1.98
C ALA A 46 2.60 -23.69 -2.19
N GLY A 47 3.31 -22.73 -1.59
CA GLY A 47 4.77 -22.60 -1.73
C GLY A 47 5.14 -21.23 -2.30
N ASP A 48 6.24 -21.20 -3.05
CA ASP A 48 6.79 -19.97 -3.61
C ASP A 48 5.79 -19.33 -4.59
N MET A 49 5.37 -18.12 -4.25
CA MET A 49 4.56 -17.28 -5.13
C MET A 49 5.47 -16.40 -6.00
N ASP A 50 4.89 -15.76 -7.03
CA ASP A 50 5.63 -14.71 -7.73
C ASP A 50 6.02 -13.62 -6.74
N LEU A 51 7.34 -13.40 -6.61
CA LEU A 51 7.87 -12.45 -5.67
C LEU A 51 7.55 -11.03 -6.12
N SER A 52 7.12 -10.21 -5.16
CA SER A 52 6.94 -8.76 -5.37
C SER A 52 8.15 -8.15 -6.09
N PRO A 53 7.94 -7.28 -7.09
CA PRO A 53 9.02 -6.54 -7.77
C PRO A 53 9.92 -5.74 -6.82
N PHE A 54 9.48 -5.50 -5.58
CA PHE A 54 10.27 -4.92 -4.51
C PHE A 54 11.61 -5.65 -4.30
N TYR A 55 11.62 -6.98 -4.36
CA TYR A 55 12.81 -7.78 -4.10
C TYR A 55 13.76 -7.89 -5.32
N ARG A 56 13.37 -7.33 -6.47
CA ARG A 56 14.18 -7.36 -7.69
C ARG A 56 15.05 -6.11 -7.77
N TRP A 57 16.37 -6.30 -7.70
CA TRP A 57 17.39 -5.28 -7.92
C TRP A 57 18.23 -5.65 -9.15
N ALA A 58 18.11 -4.86 -10.22
CA ALA A 58 18.78 -5.12 -11.49
C ALA A 58 20.04 -4.27 -11.71
N MET A 59 20.28 -3.28 -10.84
CA MET A 59 21.44 -2.40 -10.93
C MET A 59 22.64 -3.00 -10.18
N PRO A 60 23.87 -2.55 -10.47
CA PRO A 60 25.02 -2.90 -9.63
C PRO A 60 24.75 -2.55 -8.16
N LEU A 61 25.20 -3.40 -7.25
CA LEU A 61 25.10 -3.11 -5.82
C LEU A 61 26.15 -2.07 -5.43
N PRO A 62 25.80 -1.07 -4.60
CA PRO A 62 26.77 -0.24 -3.91
C PRO A 62 27.79 -1.07 -3.14
N GLY A 63 29.03 -0.59 -3.05
CA GLY A 63 30.12 -1.27 -2.35
C GLY A 63 29.99 -1.27 -0.83
N GLU A 64 29.12 -0.43 -0.27
CA GLU A 64 29.00 -0.20 1.17
C GLU A 64 27.77 -0.92 1.77
N PRO A 65 27.96 -1.89 2.69
CA PRO A 65 26.89 -2.48 3.48
C PRO A 65 26.13 -1.43 4.31
N GLY A 66 24.83 -1.64 4.49
CA GLY A 66 23.91 -0.68 5.11
C GLY A 66 23.31 0.33 4.13
N THR A 67 23.80 0.41 2.89
CA THR A 67 23.23 1.32 1.89
C THR A 67 21.80 0.92 1.55
N LEU A 68 20.89 1.89 1.65
CA LEU A 68 19.49 1.74 1.30
C LEU A 68 19.30 1.73 -0.22
N LEU A 69 18.59 0.72 -0.73
CA LEU A 69 18.28 0.55 -2.15
C LEU A 69 16.85 0.96 -2.50
N ARG A 70 15.90 0.67 -1.59
CA ARG A 70 14.47 0.96 -1.78
C ARG A 70 13.74 0.99 -0.45
N GLU A 71 12.67 1.78 -0.39
CA GLU A 71 11.69 1.77 0.70
C GLU A 71 10.27 1.73 0.11
N GLU A 72 9.36 1.09 0.83
CA GLU A 72 7.94 1.04 0.49
C GLU A 72 7.11 1.01 1.77
N THR A 73 6.16 1.94 1.88
CA THR A 73 5.18 1.96 2.96
C THR A 73 4.25 0.77 2.84
N LEU A 74 4.14 0.01 3.93
CA LEU A 74 3.18 -1.07 4.04
C LEU A 74 1.86 -0.56 4.62
N ALA A 75 0.77 -1.14 4.13
CA ALA A 75 -0.52 -0.96 4.75
C ALA A 75 -0.48 -1.44 6.21
N SER A 76 -1.19 -0.74 7.08
CA SER A 76 -1.32 -1.12 8.48
C SER A 76 -1.87 -2.55 8.58
N GLN A 77 -1.14 -3.43 9.28
CA GLN A 77 -1.59 -4.81 9.50
C GLN A 77 -2.27 -4.94 10.87
N PRO A 78 -3.41 -5.65 10.95
CA PRO A 78 -4.05 -5.93 12.24
C PRO A 78 -3.07 -6.65 13.18
N GLY A 79 -2.81 -6.07 14.36
CA GLY A 79 -1.88 -6.64 15.35
C GLY A 79 -0.50 -5.98 15.40
N MET A 80 -0.14 -5.13 14.42
CA MET A 80 1.00 -4.22 14.55
C MET A 80 0.53 -2.92 15.22
N GLY A 81 0.53 -2.90 16.55
CA GLY A 81 0.10 -1.75 17.35
C GLY A 81 1.07 -0.57 17.29
N VAL A 82 0.50 0.65 17.28
CA VAL A 82 1.11 1.98 17.53
C VAL A 82 2.24 2.45 16.58
N ALA A 83 2.70 1.64 15.63
CA ALA A 83 3.62 2.13 14.59
C ALA A 83 2.90 3.17 13.72
N GLY A 84 3.41 4.41 13.71
CA GLY A 84 2.85 5.50 12.90
C GLY A 84 2.93 5.21 11.40
N GLU A 85 3.98 4.49 10.99
CA GLU A 85 4.17 3.99 9.63
C GLU A 85 5.05 2.73 9.69
N THR A 86 4.75 1.72 8.87
CA THR A 86 5.63 0.57 8.70
C THR A 86 6.24 0.62 7.31
N LEU A 87 7.56 0.68 7.23
CA LEU A 87 8.31 0.68 5.98
C LEU A 87 8.95 -0.68 5.77
N ARG A 88 8.73 -1.27 4.60
CA ARG A 88 9.59 -2.32 4.07
C ARG A 88 10.78 -1.68 3.39
N ILE A 89 11.98 -2.12 3.73
CA ILE A 89 13.23 -1.60 3.16
C ILE A 89 14.00 -2.71 2.45
N LEU A 90 14.76 -2.34 1.42
CA LEU A 90 15.76 -3.18 0.75
C LEU A 90 17.10 -2.46 0.91
N TYR A 91 18.10 -3.14 1.44
CA TYR A 91 19.42 -2.57 1.72
C TYR A 91 20.54 -3.56 1.39
N VAL A 92 21.75 -3.05 1.22
CA VAL A 92 22.95 -3.87 1.00
C VAL A 92 23.40 -4.49 2.33
N SER A 93 23.62 -5.79 2.37
CA SER A 93 24.24 -6.49 3.49
C SER A 93 25.46 -7.28 3.02
N SER A 94 26.26 -7.77 3.96
CA SER A 94 27.38 -8.67 3.68
C SER A 94 27.00 -10.11 3.95
N ASP A 95 27.21 -10.98 2.98
CA ASP A 95 26.98 -12.41 3.14
C ASP A 95 28.11 -13.07 3.95
N ALA A 96 27.86 -13.25 5.24
CA ALA A 96 28.78 -13.93 6.15
C ALA A 96 28.74 -15.46 6.04
N ARG A 97 27.70 -16.05 5.43
CA ARG A 97 27.53 -17.51 5.42
C ARG A 97 28.25 -18.15 4.25
N TRP A 98 28.11 -17.59 3.05
CA TRP A 98 28.73 -18.12 1.84
C TRP A 98 29.83 -17.22 1.27
N HIS A 99 30.08 -16.06 1.88
CA HIS A 99 31.14 -15.13 1.46
C HIS A 99 30.98 -14.67 -0.01
N SER A 100 29.75 -14.55 -0.49
CA SER A 100 29.45 -14.07 -1.84
C SER A 100 29.64 -12.55 -2.01
N GLY A 101 29.98 -11.85 -0.93
CA GLY A 101 30.19 -10.41 -0.90
C GLY A 101 28.91 -9.66 -0.53
N ASN A 102 28.63 -8.56 -1.24
CA ASN A 102 27.47 -7.73 -0.99
C ASN A 102 26.21 -8.36 -1.59
N ILE A 103 25.14 -8.43 -0.81
CA ILE A 103 23.84 -8.99 -1.18
C ILE A 103 22.70 -8.02 -0.82
N PRO A 104 21.65 -7.90 -1.63
CA PRO A 104 20.45 -7.15 -1.24
C PRO A 104 19.65 -7.97 -0.23
N VAL A 105 19.25 -7.34 0.87
CA VAL A 105 18.46 -7.95 1.95
C VAL A 105 17.29 -7.04 2.28
N SER A 106 16.14 -7.62 2.61
CA SER A 106 14.97 -6.87 3.05
C SER A 106 14.84 -6.83 4.57
N GLY A 107 14.17 -5.80 5.08
CA GLY A 107 13.84 -5.63 6.49
C GLY A 107 12.60 -4.79 6.69
N MET A 108 12.18 -4.66 7.95
CA MET A 108 11.09 -3.77 8.36
C MET A 108 11.61 -2.68 9.28
N ARG A 109 11.10 -1.47 9.10
CA ARG A 109 11.33 -0.30 9.95
C ARG A 109 9.99 0.23 10.45
N LEU A 110 9.92 0.50 11.76
CA LEU A 110 8.74 1.01 12.46
C LEU A 110 8.89 2.49 12.81
#